data_AF-A0A399Q6A5-F1
#
_entry.id   AF-A0A399Q6A5-F1
#
_cell.length_a   1.000
_cell.length_b   1.000
_cell.length_c   1.000
_cell.angle_alpha   90.00
_cell.angle_beta   90.00
_cell.angle_gamma   90.00
#
_symmetry.space_group_name_H-M   'P 1'
#
loop_
_entity.id
_entity.type
_entity.pdbx_description
1 polymer ?
#
loop_
_entity_poly.entity_id
_entity_poly.type
_entity_poly.pdbx_seq_one_letter_code
_entity_poly.pdbx_strand_id
1 'polypeptide(L)'
;MDVSTALGELEAAGLSLVPESAIAFRSADGRRVLRGTTRRVPTPSDIRDDLEQLHPDERVLYVVDRLTPSLQAAAMRDPRLIFLDLSTGAAWMDAREPHADRPDRRPAPKRGRRPFGQLAVARALLLGGCFRRQQDLAELLGLTQSAVSQSLTRLDDGVIRTARGFEAGDRALLLRLADEEYPGAGGITTHWWHDGDLETQARMVQGQDGVVLSGDLAARRISAWRKPERVTAYAPTGLDAARVGFALADAADHTLSITVPADRTLFATARAFGVEPGFADPVITAHDVERTGSTGDQQEAAERIRALILRGAWHPGGAGWHGDA
;
A
#
# COMPACT_ATOMS: atom_id res chain seq x y z
N MET A 1 -14.31 -8.08 -3.57
CA MET A 1 -14.21 -6.87 -4.40
C MET A 1 -12.87 -6.21 -4.17
N ASP A 2 -12.09 -6.04 -5.24
CA ASP A 2 -10.93 -5.15 -5.25
C ASP A 2 -11.42 -3.70 -5.15
N VAL A 3 -10.66 -2.80 -4.51
CA VAL A 3 -11.17 -1.44 -4.23
C VAL A 3 -11.49 -0.69 -5.53
N SER A 4 -10.75 -0.93 -6.62
CA SER A 4 -11.01 -0.34 -7.95
C SER A 4 -12.40 -0.69 -8.46
N THR A 5 -12.80 -1.96 -8.36
CA THR A 5 -14.16 -2.38 -8.75
C THR A 5 -15.22 -1.69 -7.90
N ALA A 6 -14.99 -1.59 -6.57
CA ALA A 6 -15.91 -0.88 -5.68
C ALA A 6 -16.07 0.58 -6.05
N LEU A 7 -14.96 1.24 -6.41
CA LEU A 7 -14.94 2.63 -6.84
C LEU A 7 -15.63 2.82 -8.19
N GLY A 8 -15.48 1.87 -9.13
CA GLY A 8 -16.19 1.90 -10.40
C GLY A 8 -17.71 1.76 -10.24
N GLU A 9 -18.18 0.87 -9.37
CA GLU A 9 -19.61 0.73 -9.05
C GLU A 9 -20.16 1.99 -8.37
N LEU A 10 -19.39 2.57 -7.44
CA LEU A 10 -19.75 3.82 -6.79
C LEU A 10 -19.80 4.96 -7.81
N GLU A 11 -18.85 5.04 -8.74
CA GLU A 11 -18.83 6.04 -9.81
C GLU A 11 -20.04 5.89 -10.75
N ALA A 12 -20.38 4.65 -11.14
CA ALA A 12 -21.57 4.35 -11.92
C ALA A 12 -22.88 4.73 -11.18
N ALA A 13 -22.88 4.62 -9.85
CA ALA A 13 -23.96 5.09 -8.98
C ALA A 13 -23.91 6.61 -8.68
N GLY A 14 -22.95 7.35 -9.26
CA GLY A 14 -22.81 8.80 -9.12
C GLY A 14 -21.91 9.28 -7.98
N LEU A 15 -21.19 8.38 -7.30
CA LEU A 15 -20.18 8.69 -6.28
C LEU A 15 -18.76 8.42 -6.75
N SER A 16 -18.13 9.47 -7.26
CA SER A 16 -16.67 9.46 -7.44
C SER A 16 -16.00 9.61 -6.07
N LEU A 17 -15.16 8.62 -5.72
CA LEU A 17 -14.39 8.58 -4.47
C LEU A 17 -12.89 8.45 -4.79
N VAL A 18 -12.08 9.36 -4.26
CA VAL A 18 -10.62 9.31 -4.35
C VAL A 18 -10.06 8.91 -2.99
N PRO A 19 -9.16 7.91 -2.88
CA PRO A 19 -8.53 7.59 -1.61
C PRO A 19 -7.84 8.82 -0.99
N GLU A 20 -8.01 9.07 0.30
CA GLU A 20 -7.28 10.12 1.03
C GLU A 20 -6.26 9.50 1.99
N SER A 21 -6.61 8.36 2.57
CA SER A 21 -5.74 7.60 3.46
C SER A 21 -5.95 6.09 3.26
N ALA A 22 -5.25 5.27 4.03
CA ALA A 22 -5.41 3.81 4.02
C ALA A 22 -6.83 3.31 4.36
N ILE A 23 -7.68 4.18 4.93
CA ILE A 23 -9.05 3.84 5.35
C ILE A 23 -10.10 4.91 4.98
N ALA A 24 -9.70 6.00 4.32
CA ALA A 24 -10.58 7.13 4.05
C ALA A 24 -10.53 7.49 2.58
N PHE A 25 -11.65 7.97 2.07
CA PHE A 25 -11.84 8.49 0.72
C PHE A 25 -12.41 9.91 0.81
N ARG A 26 -12.25 10.66 -0.26
CA ARG A 26 -12.85 11.96 -0.47
C ARG A 26 -13.81 11.88 -1.67
N SER A 27 -15.06 12.28 -1.47
CA SER A 27 -16.05 12.35 -2.54
C SER A 27 -15.94 13.65 -3.34
N ALA A 28 -16.53 13.66 -4.54
CA ALA A 28 -16.55 14.83 -5.42
C ALA A 28 -17.19 16.08 -4.78
N ASP A 29 -18.16 15.92 -3.86
CA ASP A 29 -18.77 17.00 -3.08
C ASP A 29 -17.88 17.49 -1.92
N GLY A 30 -16.66 16.97 -1.80
CA GLY A 30 -15.68 17.34 -0.79
C GLY A 30 -15.85 16.65 0.56
N ARG A 31 -16.88 15.79 0.73
CA ARG A 31 -17.07 15.04 1.98
C ARG A 31 -16.05 13.92 2.14
N ARG A 32 -15.80 13.56 3.40
CA ARG A 32 -14.88 12.49 3.74
C ARG A 32 -15.67 11.23 4.06
N VAL A 33 -15.30 10.13 3.42
CA VAL A 33 -15.97 8.83 3.51
C VAL A 33 -14.98 7.83 4.11
N LEU A 34 -15.27 7.34 5.30
CA LEU A 34 -14.46 6.33 5.97
C LEU A 34 -14.89 4.93 5.54
N ARG A 35 -13.94 4.01 5.39
CA ARG A 35 -14.26 2.59 5.25
C ARG A 35 -14.69 2.04 6.60
N GLY A 36 -15.83 1.37 6.65
CA GLY A 36 -16.31 0.69 7.85
C GLY A 36 -15.26 -0.24 8.45
N THR A 37 -15.22 -0.29 9.79
CA THR A 37 -14.21 -1.03 10.55
C THR A 37 -14.34 -2.55 10.38
N THR A 38 -15.54 -3.01 10.04
CA THR A 38 -15.86 -4.42 9.82
C THR A 38 -15.90 -4.79 8.34
N ARG A 39 -15.36 -5.97 8.03
CA ARG A 39 -15.38 -6.59 6.69
C ARG A 39 -16.43 -7.71 6.56
N ARG A 40 -17.22 -7.96 7.62
CA ARG A 40 -18.42 -8.79 7.61
C ARG A 40 -19.64 -7.87 7.53
N VAL A 41 -20.82 -8.44 7.25
CA VAL A 41 -22.09 -7.73 7.39
C VAL A 41 -22.09 -7.00 8.76
N PRO A 42 -22.15 -5.66 8.78
CA PRO A 42 -22.01 -4.90 10.00
C PRO A 42 -23.22 -5.15 10.91
N THR A 43 -22.95 -5.40 12.19
CA THR A 43 -24.00 -5.52 13.20
C THR A 43 -24.51 -4.13 13.58
N PRO A 44 -25.71 -4.02 14.20
CA PRO A 44 -26.21 -2.74 14.69
C PRO A 44 -25.28 -2.05 15.70
N SER A 45 -24.45 -2.81 16.43
CA SER A 45 -23.43 -2.25 17.31
C SER A 45 -22.25 -1.72 16.52
N ASP A 46 -21.73 -2.46 15.52
CA ASP A 46 -20.63 -1.99 14.68
C ASP A 46 -21.00 -0.65 13.99
N ILE A 47 -22.23 -0.54 13.47
CA ILE A 47 -22.74 0.68 12.83
C ILE A 47 -22.80 1.84 13.84
N ARG A 48 -23.26 1.56 15.05
CA ARG A 48 -23.39 2.58 16.09
C ARG A 48 -22.02 3.09 16.53
N ASP A 49 -21.09 2.18 16.78
CA ASP A 49 -19.73 2.51 17.21
C ASP A 49 -19.03 3.37 16.15
N ASP A 50 -19.16 3.02 14.87
CA ASP A 50 -18.62 3.81 13.77
C ASP A 50 -19.33 5.19 13.68
N LEU A 51 -20.66 5.26 13.80
CA LEU A 51 -21.45 6.51 13.78
C LEU A 51 -21.19 7.45 14.97
N GLU A 52 -20.88 6.90 16.14
CA GLU A 52 -20.49 7.66 17.33
C GLU A 52 -19.09 8.27 17.19
N GLN A 53 -18.20 7.61 16.44
CA GLN A 53 -16.84 8.09 16.17
C GLN A 53 -16.75 9.02 14.95
N LEU A 54 -17.76 9.03 14.08
CA LEU A 54 -17.82 9.85 12.88
C LEU A 54 -18.12 11.32 13.21
N HIS A 55 -17.35 12.23 12.60
CA HIS A 55 -17.71 13.65 12.60
C HIS A 55 -19.04 13.86 11.86
N PRO A 56 -19.88 14.86 12.22
CA PRO A 56 -21.18 15.08 11.56
C PRO A 56 -21.14 15.22 10.02
N ASP A 57 -20.02 15.71 9.49
CA ASP A 57 -19.81 15.91 8.04
C ASP A 57 -19.13 14.70 7.35
N GLU A 58 -18.83 13.64 8.09
CA GLU A 58 -18.24 12.41 7.56
C GLU A 58 -19.30 11.35 7.30
N ARG A 59 -19.00 10.46 6.34
CA ARG A 59 -19.82 9.30 6.00
C ARG A 59 -19.01 8.02 6.22
N VAL A 60 -19.68 6.89 6.33
CA VAL A 60 -19.05 5.56 6.37
C VAL A 60 -19.58 4.67 5.25
N LEU A 61 -18.64 4.05 4.54
CA LEU A 61 -18.87 3.08 3.48
C LEU A 61 -18.69 1.66 4.02
N TYR A 62 -19.76 0.88 4.01
CA TYR A 62 -19.71 -0.56 4.21
C TYR A 62 -19.83 -1.28 2.88
N VAL A 63 -18.91 -2.20 2.62
CA VAL A 63 -19.00 -3.12 1.49
C VAL A 63 -19.49 -4.45 2.03
N VAL A 64 -20.69 -4.87 1.62
CA VAL A 64 -21.39 -6.04 2.19
C VAL A 64 -21.74 -7.06 1.12
N ASP A 65 -21.66 -8.35 1.46
CA ASP A 65 -21.94 -9.44 0.51
C ASP A 65 -23.38 -9.41 -0.03
N ARG A 66 -24.33 -9.04 0.83
CA ARG A 66 -25.73 -8.81 0.49
C ARG A 66 -26.28 -7.75 1.41
N LEU A 67 -26.97 -6.76 0.86
CA LEU A 67 -27.66 -5.79 1.69
C LEU A 67 -28.93 -6.41 2.26
N THR A 68 -29.01 -6.50 3.58
CA THR A 68 -30.22 -6.99 4.26
C THR A 68 -31.23 -5.85 4.41
N PRO A 69 -32.54 -6.16 4.55
CA PRO A 69 -33.56 -5.13 4.80
C PRO A 69 -33.27 -4.28 6.04
N SER A 70 -32.60 -4.84 7.05
CA SER A 70 -32.16 -4.11 8.24
C SER A 70 -31.07 -3.06 7.92
N LEU A 71 -30.15 -3.36 7.01
CA LEU A 71 -29.11 -2.41 6.57
C LEU A 71 -29.68 -1.36 5.62
N GLN A 72 -30.61 -1.74 4.74
CA GLN A 72 -31.40 -0.78 3.96
C GLN A 72 -32.13 0.20 4.88
N ALA A 73 -32.84 -0.31 5.90
CA ALA A 73 -33.52 0.53 6.87
C ALA A 73 -32.55 1.43 7.65
N ALA A 74 -31.32 0.98 7.92
CA ALA A 74 -30.29 1.80 8.53
C ALA A 74 -29.83 2.94 7.59
N ALA A 75 -29.54 2.62 6.32
CA ALA A 75 -29.16 3.60 5.30
C ALA A 75 -30.25 4.67 5.06
N MET A 76 -31.52 4.27 5.16
CA MET A 76 -32.66 5.18 5.07
C MET A 76 -32.80 6.10 6.30
N ARG A 77 -32.31 5.67 7.47
CA ARG A 77 -32.42 6.43 8.73
C ARG A 77 -31.30 7.41 8.93
N ASP A 78 -30.10 7.09 8.44
CA ASP A 78 -28.92 7.93 8.61
C ASP A 78 -28.19 8.13 7.26
N PRO A 79 -28.24 9.34 6.68
CA PRO A 79 -27.61 9.63 5.39
C PRO A 79 -26.08 9.59 5.44
N ARG A 80 -25.47 9.41 6.63
CA ARG A 80 -24.03 9.17 6.77
C ARG A 80 -23.64 7.73 6.44
N LEU A 81 -24.60 6.82 6.28
CA LEU A 81 -24.35 5.43 5.92
C LEU A 81 -24.41 5.24 4.41
N ILE A 82 -23.34 4.69 3.85
CA ILE A 82 -23.26 4.23 2.47
C ILE A 82 -23.04 2.73 2.49
N PHE A 83 -23.86 1.98 1.77
CA PHE A 83 -23.64 0.54 1.58
C PHE A 83 -23.41 0.23 0.12
N LEU A 84 -22.37 -0.56 -0.15
CA LEU A 84 -22.19 -1.19 -1.45
C LEU A 84 -22.60 -2.66 -1.32
N ASP A 85 -23.69 -3.03 -1.98
CA ASP A 85 -24.18 -4.40 -2.05
C ASP A 85 -23.42 -5.17 -3.14
N LEU A 86 -22.56 -6.08 -2.72
CA LEU A 86 -21.78 -6.90 -3.65
C LEU A 86 -22.63 -7.89 -4.46
N SER A 87 -23.82 -8.26 -3.98
CA SER A 87 -24.70 -9.18 -4.71
C SER A 87 -25.40 -8.53 -5.89
N THR A 88 -25.53 -7.20 -5.86
CA THR A 88 -26.24 -6.42 -6.87
C THR A 88 -25.38 -5.33 -7.49
N GLY A 89 -24.16 -5.05 -7.05
CA GLY A 89 -23.40 -3.87 -7.50
C GLY A 89 -24.00 -2.53 -7.04
N ALA A 90 -25.13 -2.58 -6.32
CA ALA A 90 -25.90 -1.41 -5.93
C ALA A 90 -25.21 -0.63 -4.81
N ALA A 91 -24.99 0.66 -5.02
CA ALA A 91 -24.64 1.58 -3.94
C ALA A 91 -25.89 2.23 -3.34
N TRP A 92 -26.16 1.94 -2.07
CA TRP A 92 -27.25 2.52 -1.29
C TRP A 92 -26.75 3.70 -0.48
N MET A 93 -27.29 4.88 -0.78
CA MET A 93 -26.99 6.14 -0.11
C MET A 93 -28.15 7.11 -0.28
N ASP A 94 -28.22 8.14 0.58
CA ASP A 94 -29.14 9.27 0.42
C ASP A 94 -30.58 8.85 0.05
N ALA A 95 -31.02 7.70 0.58
CA ALA A 95 -32.32 7.08 0.33
C ALA A 95 -32.66 6.73 -1.15
N ARG A 96 -31.69 6.37 -2.00
CA ARG A 96 -31.92 5.95 -3.40
C ARG A 96 -31.36 4.55 -3.73
N GLU A 97 -32.10 3.80 -4.57
CA GLU A 97 -31.71 2.49 -5.15
C GLU A 97 -30.96 2.66 -6.47
N PRO A 98 -29.88 1.90 -6.73
CA PRO A 98 -29.48 1.65 -8.12
C PRO A 98 -28.92 0.26 -8.49
N HIS A 99 -29.11 -0.05 -9.79
CA HIS A 99 -28.64 -1.06 -10.77
C HIS A 99 -27.59 -2.16 -10.50
N ALA A 100 -27.68 -3.26 -11.27
CA ALA A 100 -26.93 -4.52 -11.11
C ALA A 100 -26.42 -5.18 -12.41
N ASP A 101 -25.18 -5.72 -12.40
CA ASP A 101 -24.86 -7.05 -12.94
C ASP A 101 -23.49 -7.67 -12.51
N ARG A 102 -23.42 -9.01 -12.55
CA ARG A 102 -22.47 -10.03 -11.94
C ARG A 102 -21.14 -10.32 -12.72
N PRO A 103 -20.17 -11.25 -12.34
CA PRO A 103 -20.13 -12.38 -11.35
C PRO A 103 -18.86 -12.58 -10.42
N ASP A 104 -18.90 -13.68 -9.63
CA ASP A 104 -18.19 -14.17 -8.40
C ASP A 104 -16.64 -14.31 -8.31
N ARG A 105 -16.03 -14.03 -7.12
CA ARG A 105 -14.99 -14.92 -6.46
C ARG A 105 -14.48 -14.56 -5.03
N ARG A 106 -13.83 -15.60 -4.44
CA ARG A 106 -13.45 -15.99 -3.06
C ARG A 106 -12.79 -14.99 -2.07
N PRO A 107 -12.90 -15.26 -0.74
CA PRO A 107 -12.49 -14.34 0.35
C PRO A 107 -11.01 -14.42 0.75
N ALA A 108 -10.45 -13.27 1.16
CA ALA A 108 -9.09 -13.13 1.69
C ALA A 108 -9.06 -13.12 3.23
N PRO A 109 -8.00 -13.69 3.86
CA PRO A 109 -7.93 -13.91 5.31
C PRO A 109 -7.66 -12.63 6.14
N LYS A 110 -8.09 -12.64 7.41
CA LYS A 110 -7.89 -11.55 8.40
C LYS A 110 -6.45 -11.55 8.94
N ARG A 111 -5.81 -10.37 9.06
CA ARG A 111 -4.46 -10.21 9.65
C ARG A 111 -4.49 -9.28 10.87
N GLY A 112 -3.77 -9.64 11.94
CA GLY A 112 -3.61 -8.86 13.18
C GLY A 112 -2.79 -7.56 13.01
N ARG A 113 -2.47 -6.89 14.12
CA ARG A 113 -1.73 -5.63 14.16
C ARG A 113 -0.36 -5.79 13.48
N ARG A 114 -0.16 -5.10 12.36
CA ARG A 114 1.02 -5.26 11.49
C ARG A 114 2.24 -4.53 12.09
N PRO A 115 3.42 -5.16 12.20
CA PRO A 115 4.58 -4.58 12.89
C PRO A 115 5.41 -3.61 12.02
N PHE A 116 4.77 -2.71 11.26
CA PHE A 116 5.46 -1.88 10.26
C PHE A 116 6.67 -1.09 10.79
N GLY A 117 6.57 -0.49 11.98
CA GLY A 117 7.69 0.23 12.58
C GLY A 117 8.91 -0.64 12.88
N GLN A 118 8.68 -1.89 13.32
CA GLN A 118 9.77 -2.85 13.53
C GLN A 118 10.44 -3.23 12.23
N LEU A 119 9.64 -3.51 11.20
CA LEU A 119 10.15 -3.87 9.88
C LEU A 119 10.90 -2.70 9.23
N ALA A 120 10.45 -1.47 9.45
CA ALA A 120 11.15 -0.27 9.00
C ALA A 120 12.52 -0.08 9.66
N VAL A 121 12.63 -0.35 10.96
CA VAL A 121 13.92 -0.34 11.68
C VAL A 121 14.85 -1.42 11.13
N ALA A 122 14.35 -2.63 10.84
CA ALA A 122 15.12 -3.67 10.20
C ALA A 122 15.64 -3.25 8.81
N ARG A 123 14.77 -2.67 7.95
CA ARG A 123 15.17 -2.10 6.64
C ARG A 123 16.23 -1.01 6.80
N ALA A 124 16.07 -0.09 7.74
CA ALA A 124 17.04 0.98 7.98
C ALA A 124 18.41 0.44 8.37
N LEU A 125 18.49 -0.52 9.29
CA LEU A 125 19.76 -1.12 9.71
C LEU A 125 20.41 -1.94 8.59
N LEU A 126 19.62 -2.64 7.78
CA LEU A 126 20.12 -3.37 6.61
C LEU A 126 20.74 -2.45 5.56
N LEU A 127 20.08 -1.33 5.26
CA LEU A 127 20.41 -0.48 4.11
C LEU A 127 21.30 0.72 4.46
N GLY A 128 21.20 1.24 5.69
CA GLY A 128 21.95 2.41 6.18
C GLY A 128 23.22 2.08 6.95
N GLY A 129 23.44 0.80 7.27
CA GLY A 129 24.67 0.32 7.92
C GLY A 129 24.72 0.57 9.43
N CYS A 130 24.87 1.82 9.86
CA CYS A 130 25.07 2.17 11.27
C CYS A 130 24.31 3.45 11.67
N PHE A 131 23.60 3.40 12.79
CA PHE A 131 22.91 4.55 13.38
C PHE A 131 23.40 4.83 14.79
N ARG A 132 23.92 6.02 15.05
CA ARG A 132 24.56 6.33 16.33
C ARG A 132 23.58 6.32 17.49
N ARG A 133 22.39 6.90 17.29
CA ARG A 133 21.36 7.06 18.32
C ARG A 133 20.03 6.51 17.83
N GLN A 134 19.21 6.02 18.77
CA GLN A 134 17.82 5.65 18.49
C GLN A 134 17.01 6.85 17.95
N GLN A 135 17.38 8.06 18.36
CA GLN A 135 16.77 9.29 17.87
C GLN A 135 17.02 9.52 16.37
N ASP A 136 18.20 9.15 15.86
CA ASP A 136 18.51 9.29 14.44
C ASP A 136 17.59 8.37 13.59
N LEU A 137 17.33 7.14 14.09
CA LEU A 137 16.36 6.21 13.49
C LEU A 137 14.92 6.73 13.59
N ALA A 138 14.55 7.32 14.73
CA ALA A 138 13.22 7.85 14.97
C ALA A 138 12.90 9.00 14.00
N GLU A 139 13.82 9.95 13.87
CA GLU A 139 13.73 11.08 12.94
C GLU A 139 13.69 10.61 11.49
N LEU A 140 14.58 9.69 11.10
CA LEU A 140 14.62 9.16 9.74
C LEU A 140 13.32 8.45 9.35
N LEU A 141 12.75 7.64 10.25
CA LEU A 141 11.58 6.79 9.97
C LEU A 141 10.23 7.47 10.29
N GLY A 142 10.24 8.66 10.89
CA GLY A 142 9.02 9.31 11.39
C GLY A 142 8.35 8.52 12.53
N LEU A 143 9.15 7.88 13.37
CA LEU A 143 8.70 7.09 14.52
C LEU A 143 9.00 7.81 15.83
N THR A 144 8.38 7.39 16.93
CA THR A 144 8.81 7.82 18.26
C THR A 144 10.07 7.07 18.68
N GLN A 145 10.91 7.70 19.52
CA GLN A 145 12.07 7.01 20.11
C GLN A 145 11.66 5.75 20.88
N SER A 146 10.52 5.77 21.58
CA SER A 146 9.99 4.59 22.28
C SER A 146 9.59 3.45 21.34
N ALA A 147 9.03 3.75 20.16
CA ALA A 147 8.72 2.76 19.14
C ALA A 147 9.99 2.16 18.54
N VAL A 148 11.03 2.97 18.32
CA VAL A 148 12.36 2.50 17.90
C VAL A 148 12.97 1.60 18.97
N SER A 149 12.97 2.02 20.24
CA SER A 149 13.50 1.19 21.33
C SER A 149 12.80 -0.17 21.42
N GLN A 150 11.46 -0.20 21.36
CA GLN A 150 10.70 -1.45 21.36
C GLN A 150 11.02 -2.32 20.13
N SER A 151 11.22 -1.70 18.97
CA SER A 151 11.59 -2.41 17.75
C SER A 151 12.97 -3.05 17.88
N LEU A 152 13.96 -2.30 18.36
CA LEU A 152 15.32 -2.81 18.60
C LEU A 152 15.31 -3.98 19.59
N THR A 153 14.54 -3.89 20.68
CA THR A 153 14.40 -5.01 21.64
C THR A 153 13.77 -6.25 21.01
N ARG A 154 12.84 -6.10 20.06
CA ARG A 154 12.24 -7.26 19.37
C ARG A 154 13.13 -7.84 18.27
N LEU A 155 14.03 -7.03 17.73
CA LEU A 155 14.98 -7.44 16.69
C LEU A 155 16.28 -8.00 17.28
N ASP A 156 16.40 -8.11 18.61
CA ASP A 156 17.62 -8.37 19.39
C ASP A 156 18.69 -9.21 18.65
N ASP A 157 18.36 -10.44 18.25
CA ASP A 157 19.30 -11.36 17.58
C ASP A 157 19.85 -10.85 16.22
N GLY A 158 19.13 -9.94 15.57
CA GLY A 158 19.50 -9.32 14.30
C GLY A 158 20.29 -8.02 14.44
N VAL A 159 20.38 -7.44 15.64
CA VAL A 159 20.95 -6.10 15.85
C VAL A 159 22.06 -6.15 16.88
N ILE A 160 23.21 -5.56 16.55
CA ILE A 160 24.31 -5.38 17.49
C ILE A 160 24.44 -3.92 17.89
N ARG A 161 24.72 -3.69 19.18
CA ARG A 161 25.09 -2.38 19.71
C ARG A 161 26.60 -2.29 19.84
N THR A 162 27.22 -1.43 19.02
CA THR A 162 28.65 -1.16 19.01
C THR A 162 28.95 0.21 19.65
N ALA A 163 30.23 0.56 19.77
CA ALA A 163 30.63 1.91 20.15
C ALA A 163 30.23 2.98 19.10
N ARG A 164 29.98 2.56 17.85
CA ARG A 164 29.57 3.44 16.75
C ARG A 164 28.06 3.65 16.71
N GLY A 165 27.27 2.69 17.19
CA GLY A 165 25.82 2.79 17.21
C GLY A 165 25.13 1.42 17.15
N PHE A 166 23.96 1.42 16.53
CA PHE A 166 23.18 0.24 16.19
C PHE A 166 23.50 -0.18 14.76
N GLU A 167 23.84 -1.44 14.57
CA GLU A 167 24.24 -2.03 13.28
C GLU A 167 23.52 -3.36 13.07
N ALA A 168 23.39 -3.78 11.81
CA ALA A 168 22.90 -5.11 11.47
C ALA A 168 23.92 -6.17 11.89
N GLY A 169 23.58 -7.00 12.88
CA GLY A 169 24.41 -8.11 13.34
C GLY A 169 24.23 -9.35 12.46
N ASP A 170 22.98 -9.79 12.32
CA ASP A 170 22.59 -10.85 11.40
C ASP A 170 21.73 -10.25 10.28
N ARG A 171 22.39 -9.93 9.16
CA ARG A 171 21.74 -9.38 7.96
C ARG A 171 20.72 -10.35 7.36
N ALA A 172 20.95 -11.66 7.46
CA ALA A 172 20.04 -12.66 6.91
C ALA A 172 18.76 -12.73 7.73
N LEU A 173 18.86 -12.70 9.07
CA LEU A 173 17.71 -12.62 9.96
C LEU A 173 16.92 -11.33 9.73
N LEU A 174 17.59 -10.16 9.70
CA LEU A 174 16.89 -8.90 9.47
C LEU A 174 16.20 -8.85 8.10
N LEU A 175 16.82 -9.40 7.05
CA LEU A 175 16.20 -9.43 5.72
C LEU A 175 14.96 -10.33 5.70
N ARG A 176 15.05 -11.52 6.29
CA ARG A 176 13.91 -12.44 6.45
C ARG A 176 12.72 -11.76 7.14
N LEU A 177 12.99 -11.08 8.26
CA LEU A 177 11.97 -10.32 8.99
C LEU A 177 11.39 -9.20 8.13
N ALA A 178 12.25 -8.41 7.48
CA ALA A 178 11.85 -7.21 6.74
C ALA A 178 11.12 -7.51 5.42
N ASP A 179 11.27 -8.73 4.88
CA ASP A 179 10.74 -9.13 3.57
C ASP A 179 9.73 -10.29 3.67
N GLU A 180 10.14 -11.45 4.20
CA GLU A 180 9.28 -12.65 4.26
C GLU A 180 8.12 -12.47 5.26
N GLU A 181 8.38 -11.80 6.38
CA GLU A 181 7.33 -11.46 7.36
C GLU A 181 6.60 -10.16 7.01
N TYR A 182 7.01 -9.45 5.94
CA TYR A 182 6.33 -8.24 5.51
C TYR A 182 4.93 -8.58 4.98
N PRO A 183 3.85 -8.06 5.58
CA PRO A 183 2.51 -8.42 5.17
C PRO A 183 2.04 -7.67 3.90
N GLY A 184 2.96 -7.01 3.18
CA GLY A 184 2.70 -5.99 2.19
C GLY A 184 2.31 -4.64 2.82
N ALA A 185 2.40 -3.57 2.02
CA ALA A 185 2.14 -2.18 2.44
C ALA A 185 0.73 -1.93 2.99
N GLY A 186 -0.22 -2.83 2.70
CA GLY A 186 -1.61 -2.73 3.14
C GLY A 186 -2.30 -1.49 2.58
N GLY A 187 -3.34 -1.03 3.27
CA GLY A 187 -4.12 0.14 2.84
C GLY A 187 -5.07 -0.14 1.68
N ILE A 188 -5.27 0.87 0.84
CA ILE A 188 -6.19 0.84 -0.30
C ILE A 188 -5.40 0.85 -1.60
N THR A 189 -5.67 -0.12 -2.47
CA THR A 189 -5.06 -0.22 -3.81
C THR A 189 -6.13 -0.01 -4.87
N THR A 190 -5.83 0.81 -5.87
CA THR A 190 -6.62 1.01 -7.08
C THR A 190 -5.81 0.54 -8.29
N HIS A 191 -6.49 -0.03 -9.28
CA HIS A 191 -5.92 -0.66 -10.45
C HIS A 191 -6.40 0.09 -11.70
N TRP A 192 -5.47 0.33 -12.59
CA TRP A 192 -5.63 1.24 -13.71
C TRP A 192 -4.95 0.67 -14.95
N TRP A 193 -5.51 0.99 -16.10
CA TRP A 193 -5.00 0.58 -17.40
C TRP A 193 -4.70 1.81 -18.26
N HIS A 194 -3.64 1.73 -19.03
CA HIS A 194 -3.26 2.72 -20.03
C HIS A 194 -2.50 2.04 -21.17
N ASP A 195 -2.62 2.56 -22.39
CA ASP A 195 -2.06 1.98 -23.63
C ASP A 195 -0.57 2.32 -23.87
N GLY A 196 -0.13 3.47 -23.38
CA GLY A 196 1.27 3.92 -23.40
C GLY A 196 2.24 2.95 -22.70
N ASP A 197 3.53 3.05 -23.01
CA ASP A 197 4.56 2.21 -22.40
C ASP A 197 4.72 2.47 -20.89
N LEU A 198 5.25 1.49 -20.15
CA LEU A 198 5.32 1.53 -18.68
C LEU A 198 6.18 2.68 -18.12
N GLU A 199 7.24 3.11 -18.82
CA GLU A 199 8.07 4.24 -18.38
C GLU A 199 7.34 5.57 -18.59
N THR A 200 6.51 5.67 -19.63
CA THR A 200 5.60 6.81 -19.82
C THR A 200 4.52 6.82 -18.74
N GLN A 201 3.86 5.69 -18.47
CA GLN A 201 2.88 5.58 -17.37
C GLN A 201 3.48 5.96 -16.02
N ALA A 202 4.70 5.49 -15.73
CA ALA A 202 5.45 5.81 -14.52
C ALA A 202 5.68 7.31 -14.34
N ARG A 203 6.12 8.01 -15.40
CA ARG A 203 6.34 9.46 -15.37
C ARG A 203 5.05 10.25 -15.13
N MET A 204 3.93 9.80 -15.68
CA MET A 204 2.62 10.45 -15.49
C MET A 204 2.18 10.45 -14.03
N VAL A 205 2.49 9.37 -13.28
CA VAL A 205 2.18 9.28 -11.85
C VAL A 205 3.28 9.81 -10.93
N GLN A 206 4.55 9.71 -11.31
CA GLN A 206 5.67 10.26 -10.54
C GLN A 206 5.73 11.79 -10.52
N GLY A 207 5.09 12.47 -11.48
CA GLY A 207 4.95 13.92 -11.47
C GLY A 207 4.11 14.47 -10.30
N GLN A 208 3.63 13.61 -9.41
CA GLN A 208 2.75 13.91 -8.30
C GLN A 208 3.53 13.78 -6.99
N ASP A 209 3.33 14.73 -6.08
CA ASP A 209 4.19 14.88 -4.91
C ASP A 209 4.20 13.64 -4.00
N GLY A 210 5.41 13.14 -3.75
CA GLY A 210 5.66 12.05 -2.81
C GLY A 210 5.29 10.66 -3.30
N VAL A 211 4.93 10.49 -4.57
CA VAL A 211 4.74 9.17 -5.18
C VAL A 211 6.06 8.40 -5.22
N VAL A 212 6.00 7.13 -4.85
CA VAL A 212 7.14 6.20 -4.83
C VAL A 212 6.80 5.01 -5.72
N LEU A 213 7.65 4.74 -6.72
CA LEU A 213 7.54 3.56 -7.56
C LEU A 213 8.27 2.35 -6.97
N SER A 214 7.71 1.17 -7.16
CA SER A 214 8.25 -0.10 -6.69
C SER A 214 8.11 -1.18 -7.77
N GLY A 215 8.32 -2.45 -7.39
CA GLY A 215 8.19 -3.60 -8.27
C GLY A 215 9.19 -3.54 -9.43
N ASP A 216 8.73 -3.90 -10.62
CA ASP A 216 9.62 -4.12 -11.76
C ASP A 216 10.41 -2.90 -12.20
N LEU A 217 9.79 -1.71 -12.17
CA LEU A 217 10.49 -0.49 -12.57
C LEU A 217 11.59 -0.15 -11.57
N ALA A 218 11.34 -0.28 -10.27
CA ALA A 218 12.37 -0.12 -9.25
C ALA A 218 13.45 -1.21 -9.37
N ALA A 219 13.04 -2.46 -9.56
CA ALA A 219 13.95 -3.58 -9.72
C ALA A 219 14.87 -3.40 -10.91
N ARG A 220 14.37 -2.90 -12.05
CA ARG A 220 15.16 -2.58 -13.24
C ARG A 220 16.25 -1.54 -12.98
N ARG A 221 16.00 -0.56 -12.10
CA ARG A 221 17.02 0.42 -11.71
C ARG A 221 18.09 -0.17 -10.79
N ILE A 222 17.73 -1.14 -9.96
CA ILE A 222 18.68 -1.88 -9.11
C ILE A 222 19.49 -2.89 -9.93
N SER A 223 18.82 -3.63 -10.80
CA SER A 223 19.37 -4.69 -11.66
C SER A 223 18.50 -4.85 -12.92
N ALA A 224 19.04 -4.47 -14.07
CA ALA A 224 18.32 -4.40 -15.35
C ALA A 224 18.13 -5.77 -16.04
N TRP A 225 17.75 -6.80 -15.28
CA TRP A 225 17.77 -8.19 -15.76
C TRP A 225 16.40 -8.68 -16.30
N ARG A 226 15.29 -8.12 -15.81
CA ARG A 226 13.91 -8.51 -16.19
C ARG A 226 13.18 -7.37 -16.91
N LYS A 227 12.32 -7.71 -17.87
CA LYS A 227 11.44 -6.73 -18.53
C LYS A 227 10.26 -6.40 -17.58
N PRO A 228 9.99 -5.11 -17.32
CA PRO A 228 8.84 -4.72 -16.52
C PRO A 228 7.51 -5.11 -17.14
N GLU A 229 6.56 -5.53 -16.30
CA GLU A 229 5.19 -5.89 -16.72
C GLU A 229 4.16 -4.86 -16.31
N ARG A 230 4.35 -4.26 -15.13
CA ARG A 230 3.38 -3.35 -14.50
C ARG A 230 4.09 -2.23 -13.75
N VAL A 231 3.37 -1.13 -13.58
CA VAL A 231 3.76 -0.03 -12.69
C VAL A 231 3.14 -0.28 -11.31
N THR A 232 3.98 -0.30 -10.28
CA THR A 232 3.54 -0.34 -8.87
C THR A 232 3.89 0.99 -8.23
N ALA A 233 2.88 1.74 -7.80
CA ALA A 233 3.03 3.07 -7.22
C ALA A 233 2.43 3.14 -5.81
N TYR A 234 3.17 3.75 -4.89
CA TYR A 234 2.70 4.13 -3.57
C TYR A 234 2.52 5.64 -3.52
N ALA A 235 1.34 6.09 -3.11
CA ALA A 235 1.01 7.50 -3.02
C ALA A 235 0.68 7.90 -1.56
N PRO A 236 1.16 9.04 -1.06
CA PRO A 236 0.85 9.49 0.30
C PRO A 236 -0.66 9.70 0.51
N THR A 237 -1.33 10.19 -0.53
CA THR A 237 -2.78 10.32 -0.67
C THR A 237 -3.18 9.71 -2.01
N GLY A 238 -4.47 9.46 -2.24
CA GLY A 238 -4.92 8.90 -3.52
C GLY A 238 -4.67 9.84 -4.68
N LEU A 239 -4.50 9.22 -5.83
CA LEU A 239 -4.31 9.89 -7.12
C LEU A 239 -5.57 9.69 -7.96
N ASP A 240 -6.05 10.77 -8.56
CA ASP A 240 -7.03 10.70 -9.63
C ASP A 240 -6.31 10.39 -10.96
N ALA A 241 -6.08 9.11 -11.23
CA ALA A 241 -5.36 8.68 -12.43
C ALA A 241 -6.18 8.88 -13.72
N ALA A 242 -7.52 8.96 -13.61
CA ALA A 242 -8.40 9.26 -14.74
C ALA A 242 -8.10 10.63 -15.34
N ARG A 243 -7.77 11.62 -14.51
CA ARG A 243 -7.36 12.96 -14.97
C ARG A 243 -6.10 13.00 -15.81
N VAL A 244 -5.24 11.98 -15.69
CA VAL A 244 -4.04 11.84 -16.50
C VAL A 244 -4.19 10.76 -17.57
N GLY A 245 -5.41 10.30 -17.87
CA GLY A 245 -5.71 9.46 -19.02
C GLY A 245 -5.76 7.96 -18.75
N PHE A 246 -5.67 7.52 -17.50
CA PHE A 246 -5.84 6.10 -17.18
C PHE A 246 -7.32 5.72 -17.12
N ALA A 247 -7.64 4.54 -17.63
CA ALA A 247 -8.93 3.91 -17.40
C ALA A 247 -8.90 3.08 -16.11
N LEU A 248 -9.95 3.12 -15.32
CA LEU A 248 -10.08 2.22 -14.18
C LEU A 248 -10.12 0.77 -14.67
N ALA A 249 -9.38 -0.11 -14.00
CA ALA A 249 -9.22 -1.50 -14.41
C ALA A 249 -9.44 -2.45 -13.23
N ASP A 250 -9.62 -3.73 -13.54
CA ASP A 250 -9.61 -4.77 -12.52
C ASP A 250 -8.17 -5.18 -12.15
N ALA A 251 -8.04 -5.97 -11.10
CA ALA A 251 -6.76 -6.44 -10.62
C ALA A 251 -6.03 -7.41 -11.59
N ALA A 252 -6.74 -8.02 -12.54
CA ALA A 252 -6.14 -8.97 -13.50
C ALA A 252 -5.51 -8.25 -14.69
N ASP A 253 -6.18 -7.20 -15.20
CA ASP A 253 -5.87 -6.58 -16.50
C ASP A 253 -5.12 -5.24 -16.38
N HIS A 254 -4.83 -4.78 -15.16
CA HIS A 254 -4.15 -3.50 -14.95
C HIS A 254 -2.70 -3.46 -15.44
N THR A 255 -2.30 -2.28 -15.90
CA THR A 255 -0.89 -1.91 -16.17
C THR A 255 -0.30 -1.07 -15.05
N LEU A 256 -1.13 -0.45 -14.21
CA LEU A 256 -0.75 0.39 -13.07
C LEU A 256 -1.55 0.01 -11.83
N SER A 257 -0.86 -0.16 -10.71
CA SER A 257 -1.49 -0.21 -9.37
C SER A 257 -1.03 1.00 -8.55
N ILE A 258 -1.98 1.69 -7.92
CA ILE A 258 -1.73 2.80 -7.01
C ILE A 258 -2.24 2.42 -5.63
N THR A 259 -1.35 2.39 -4.65
CA THR A 259 -1.67 2.08 -3.27
C THR A 259 -1.48 3.31 -2.39
N VAL A 260 -2.48 3.66 -1.58
CA VAL A 260 -2.29 4.50 -0.39
C VAL A 260 -2.00 3.59 0.80
N PRO A 261 -0.72 3.43 1.19
CA PRO A 261 -0.31 2.35 2.07
C PRO A 261 -0.69 2.63 3.52
N ALA A 262 -0.99 1.56 4.26
CA ALA A 262 -1.06 1.61 5.72
C ALA A 262 0.35 1.70 6.35
N ASP A 263 1.34 1.09 5.71
CA ASP A 263 2.74 1.28 6.05
C ASP A 263 3.26 2.62 5.54
N ARG A 264 3.20 3.65 6.39
CA ARG A 264 3.74 4.97 6.06
C ARG A 264 5.28 5.03 6.09
N THR A 265 5.94 4.06 6.72
CA THR A 265 7.40 4.05 6.83
C THR A 265 8.09 3.80 5.49
N LEU A 266 7.37 3.24 4.51
CA LEU A 266 7.83 3.02 3.15
C LEU A 266 8.34 4.31 2.49
N PHE A 267 7.64 5.44 2.67
CA PHE A 267 8.07 6.73 2.09
C PHE A 267 9.37 7.24 2.72
N ALA A 268 9.56 6.97 4.01
CA ALA A 268 10.77 7.35 4.73
C ALA A 268 11.97 6.50 4.29
N THR A 269 11.78 5.18 4.18
CA THR A 269 12.84 4.28 3.73
C THR A 269 13.15 4.45 2.24
N ALA A 270 12.15 4.72 1.40
CA ALA A 270 12.34 5.08 -0.01
C ALA A 270 13.21 6.33 -0.17
N ARG A 271 12.92 7.40 0.57
CA ARG A 271 13.71 8.64 0.51
C ARG A 271 15.15 8.44 1.01
N ALA A 272 15.36 7.61 2.02
CA ALA A 272 16.68 7.38 2.60
C ALA A 272 17.52 6.37 1.81
N PHE A 273 16.89 5.35 1.24
CA PHE A 273 17.56 4.16 0.72
C PHE A 273 17.09 3.70 -0.65
N GLY A 274 16.21 4.44 -1.31
CA GLY A 274 15.82 4.17 -2.70
C GLY A 274 17.01 4.28 -3.64
N VAL A 275 16.93 3.57 -4.76
CA VAL A 275 17.96 3.61 -5.82
C VAL A 275 18.17 5.02 -6.35
N GLU A 276 17.07 5.77 -6.48
CA GLU A 276 17.02 7.18 -6.86
C GLU A 276 15.74 7.80 -6.25
N PRO A 277 15.60 9.14 -6.24
CA PRO A 277 14.41 9.80 -5.73
C PRO A 277 13.14 9.29 -6.42
N GLY A 278 12.09 9.02 -5.63
CA GLY A 278 10.80 8.54 -6.15
C GLY A 278 10.74 7.03 -6.39
N PHE A 279 11.72 6.25 -5.93
CA PHE A 279 11.70 4.79 -5.96
C PHE A 279 11.80 4.17 -4.57
N ALA A 280 11.17 3.02 -4.38
CA ALA A 280 11.13 2.29 -3.12
C ALA A 280 12.52 1.79 -2.74
N ASP A 281 12.69 1.48 -1.46
CA ASP A 281 13.92 0.83 -1.00
C ASP A 281 14.03 -0.61 -1.56
N PRO A 282 15.24 -1.19 -1.65
CA PRO A 282 15.45 -2.51 -2.23
C PRO A 282 14.67 -3.65 -1.59
N VAL A 283 14.39 -3.58 -0.28
CA VAL A 283 13.65 -4.64 0.42
C VAL A 283 12.19 -4.62 -0.05
N ILE A 284 11.56 -3.44 -0.06
CA ILE A 284 10.20 -3.28 -0.58
C ILE A 284 10.14 -3.62 -2.07
N THR A 285 11.16 -3.25 -2.84
CA THR A 285 11.25 -3.57 -4.26
C THR A 285 11.26 -5.08 -4.50
N ALA A 286 12.11 -5.82 -3.78
CA ALA A 286 12.17 -7.28 -3.88
C ALA A 286 10.82 -7.93 -3.53
N HIS A 287 10.20 -7.48 -2.44
CA HIS A 287 8.89 -7.95 -2.01
C HIS A 287 7.81 -7.72 -3.08
N ASP A 288 7.78 -6.53 -3.67
CA ASP A 288 6.77 -6.21 -4.68
C ASP A 288 6.97 -6.97 -5.98
N VAL A 289 8.20 -7.19 -6.44
CA VAL A 289 8.43 -8.01 -7.64
C VAL A 289 7.85 -9.40 -7.47
N GLU A 290 8.14 -10.06 -6.33
CA GLU A 290 7.62 -11.40 -6.05
C GLU A 290 6.08 -11.43 -6.01
N ARG A 291 5.46 -10.35 -5.49
CA ARG A 291 4.01 -10.25 -5.36
C ARG A 291 3.30 -9.89 -6.67
N THR A 292 3.91 -9.06 -7.53
CA THR A 292 3.24 -8.48 -8.71
C THR A 292 3.62 -9.15 -10.02
N GLY A 293 4.75 -9.86 -10.08
CA GLY A 293 5.23 -10.53 -11.28
C GLY A 293 4.36 -11.70 -11.71
N SER A 294 4.24 -11.90 -13.03
CA SER A 294 3.33 -12.88 -13.64
C SER A 294 3.99 -13.87 -14.60
N THR A 295 5.23 -13.63 -15.06
CA THR A 295 5.97 -14.51 -16.00
C THR A 295 6.68 -15.73 -15.40
N GLY A 296 6.68 -15.89 -14.07
CA GLY A 296 7.28 -17.06 -13.40
C GLY A 296 8.75 -16.90 -13.00
N ASP A 297 9.37 -15.78 -13.33
CA ASP A 297 10.77 -15.42 -13.02
C ASP A 297 10.88 -14.39 -11.87
N GLN A 298 9.77 -14.05 -11.22
CA GLN A 298 9.71 -13.04 -10.16
C GLN A 298 10.53 -13.42 -8.92
N GLN A 299 10.60 -14.71 -8.59
CA GLN A 299 11.40 -15.20 -7.47
C GLN A 299 12.89 -14.95 -7.70
N GLU A 300 13.38 -15.23 -8.91
CA GLU A 300 14.77 -15.00 -9.30
C GLU A 300 15.11 -13.49 -9.24
N ALA A 301 14.16 -12.61 -9.57
CA ALA A 301 14.34 -11.15 -9.44
C ALA A 301 14.55 -10.74 -8.00
N ALA A 302 13.61 -11.17 -7.15
CA ALA A 302 13.64 -10.83 -5.75
C ALA A 302 14.94 -11.36 -5.11
N GLU A 303 15.35 -12.58 -5.44
CA GLU A 303 16.59 -13.19 -4.96
C GLU A 303 17.86 -12.42 -5.38
N ARG A 304 17.92 -11.90 -6.62
CA ARG A 304 19.05 -11.05 -7.04
C ARG A 304 19.17 -9.79 -6.18
N ILE A 305 18.05 -9.14 -5.88
CA ILE A 305 18.02 -7.93 -5.04
C ILE A 305 18.38 -8.29 -3.59
N ARG A 306 17.81 -9.37 -3.04
CA ARG A 306 18.14 -9.91 -1.71
C ARG A 306 19.63 -10.20 -1.57
N ALA A 307 20.25 -10.82 -2.58
CA ALA A 307 21.67 -11.12 -2.57
C ALA A 307 22.55 -9.86 -2.51
N LEU A 308 22.17 -8.79 -3.22
CA LEU A 308 22.84 -7.49 -3.16
C LEU A 308 22.79 -6.90 -1.74
N ILE A 309 21.61 -6.94 -1.11
CA ILE A 309 21.41 -6.48 0.27
C ILE A 309 22.27 -7.30 1.23
N LEU A 310 22.23 -8.64 1.15
CA LEU A 310 22.98 -9.51 2.07
C LEU A 310 24.49 -9.27 2.01
N ARG A 311 25.04 -9.02 0.82
CA ARG A 311 26.47 -8.70 0.63
C ARG A 311 26.87 -7.34 1.19
N GLY A 312 25.92 -6.50 1.61
CA GLY A 312 26.20 -5.14 2.07
C GLY A 312 26.65 -4.20 0.95
N ALA A 313 26.42 -4.58 -0.31
CA ALA A 313 26.82 -3.83 -1.49
C ALA A 313 25.77 -2.79 -1.94
N TRP A 314 24.70 -2.62 -1.16
CA TRP A 314 23.70 -1.58 -1.41
C TRP A 314 24.19 -0.21 -0.94
N HIS A 315 24.17 0.77 -1.84
CA HIS A 315 24.45 2.16 -1.52
C HIS A 315 23.38 3.07 -2.16
N PRO A 316 22.69 3.92 -1.38
CA PRO A 316 21.71 4.87 -1.92
C PRO A 316 22.37 5.84 -2.91
N GLY A 317 21.75 6.06 -4.07
CA GLY A 317 22.26 6.99 -5.08
C GLY A 317 23.52 6.54 -5.82
N GLY A 318 23.95 5.28 -5.65
CA GLY A 318 24.95 4.67 -6.52
C GLY A 318 24.30 4.37 -7.86
N ALA A 319 24.79 5.01 -8.94
CA ALA A 319 24.46 4.60 -10.30
C ALA A 319 24.54 3.08 -10.40
N GLY A 320 23.49 2.48 -11.01
CA GLY A 320 23.29 1.06 -11.11
C GLY A 320 24.58 0.31 -11.41
N TRP A 321 24.71 -0.85 -10.80
CA TRP A 321 25.78 -1.82 -11.00
C TRP A 321 26.30 -1.79 -12.45
N HIS A 322 27.43 -1.10 -12.67
CA HIS A 322 28.22 -1.28 -13.89
C HIS A 322 28.87 -2.64 -13.74
N GLY A 323 28.25 -3.65 -14.33
CA GLY A 323 28.87 -4.95 -14.49
C GLY A 323 30.11 -4.78 -15.34
N ASP A 324 31.27 -4.96 -14.73
CA ASP A 324 32.49 -5.25 -15.46
C ASP A 324 32.59 -6.76 -15.66
N ALA A 325 32.60 -7.13 -16.94
CA ALA A 325 33.21 -8.28 -17.63
C ALA A 325 33.32 -9.63 -16.88
#